data_AF-A0A6V7JC21-F1
#
_entry.id   AF-A0A6V7JC21-F1
#
_cell.length_a   1.000
_cell.length_b   1.000
_cell.length_c   1.000
_cell.angle_alpha   90.00
_cell.angle_beta   90.00
_cell.angle_gamma   90.00
#
_symmetry.space_group_name_H-M   'P 1'
#
loop_
_entity.id
_entity.type
_entity.pdbx_description
1 polymer ?
#
loop_
_entity_poly.entity_id
_entity_poly.type
_entity_poly.pdbx_seq_one_letter_code
_entity_poly.pdbx_strand_id
1 'polypeptide(L)'
;IIMHLVSTYMDTQLEAPLDQPDARTFTSRYMAKTGTELPRNKGPIIVCQSTNPPHYCLALSGDSLPADYEEIPRGRNNMFHTLLLFLYIIKTRDHGMLGRVNLGMSGVNVLWVIEG
;
A
#
# COMPACT_ATOMS: atom_id res chain seq x y z
N ILE A 1 14.43 -4.78 0.53
CA ILE A 1 14.32 -5.36 1.89
C ILE A 1 13.25 -4.64 2.71
N ILE A 2 13.35 -3.33 2.98
CA ILE A 2 12.38 -2.63 3.86
C ILE A 2 10.92 -2.77 3.41
N MET A 3 10.61 -2.53 2.12
CA MET A 3 9.23 -2.74 1.65
C MET A 3 8.76 -4.18 1.85
N HIS A 4 9.61 -5.18 1.70
CA HIS A 4 9.23 -6.57 1.98
C HIS A 4 8.93 -6.77 3.47
N LEU A 5 9.68 -6.14 4.38
CA LEU A 5 9.37 -6.21 5.82
C LEU A 5 8.01 -5.57 6.13
N VAL A 6 7.72 -4.41 5.52
CA VAL A 6 6.42 -3.75 5.66
C VAL A 6 5.30 -4.63 5.10
N SER A 7 5.47 -5.17 3.89
CA SER A 7 4.48 -6.06 3.27
C SER A 7 4.22 -7.30 4.12
N THR A 8 5.28 -8.00 4.55
CA THR A 8 5.18 -9.19 5.39
C THR A 8 4.50 -8.87 6.72
N TYR A 9 4.84 -7.75 7.35
CA TYR A 9 4.14 -7.32 8.57
C TYR A 9 2.66 -7.10 8.29
N MET A 10 2.30 -6.29 7.30
CA MET A 10 0.90 -5.99 6.96
C MET A 10 0.11 -7.23 6.52
N ASP A 11 0.74 -8.18 5.83
CA ASP A 11 0.13 -9.47 5.46
C ASP A 11 -0.31 -10.27 6.69
N THR A 12 0.37 -10.13 7.84
CA THR A 12 -0.05 -10.77 9.11
C THR A 12 -1.14 -10.00 9.85
N GLN A 13 -1.33 -8.71 9.55
CA GLN A 13 -2.31 -7.86 10.22
C GLN A 13 -3.67 -7.86 9.52
N LEU A 14 -3.71 -8.17 8.23
CA LEU A 14 -4.94 -8.15 7.43
C LEU A 14 -5.63 -9.52 7.42
N GLU A 15 -6.96 -9.51 7.57
CA GLU A 15 -7.77 -10.72 7.49
C GLU A 15 -7.63 -11.39 6.12
N ALA A 16 -7.25 -12.66 6.10
CA ALA A 16 -7.24 -13.47 4.89
C ALA A 16 -8.69 -13.67 4.39
N PRO A 17 -8.92 -13.61 3.07
CA PRO A 17 -10.21 -13.98 2.50
C PRO A 17 -10.54 -15.44 2.83
N LEU A 18 -11.82 -15.74 3.10
CA LEU A 18 -12.27 -17.11 3.45
C LEU A 18 -11.95 -18.14 2.36
N ASP A 19 -11.90 -17.70 1.10
CA ASP A 19 -11.59 -18.51 -0.07
C ASP A 19 -10.09 -18.68 -0.32
N GLN A 20 -9.23 -17.87 0.33
CA GLN A 20 -7.79 -17.88 0.15
C GLN A 20 -7.07 -17.62 1.49
N PRO A 21 -7.07 -18.59 2.42
CA PRO A 21 -6.49 -18.42 3.76
C PRO A 21 -4.97 -18.19 3.75
N ASP A 22 -4.26 -18.67 2.72
CA ASP A 22 -2.81 -18.45 2.54
C ASP A 22 -2.49 -17.18 1.74
N ALA A 23 -3.48 -16.34 1.43
CA ALA A 23 -3.27 -15.12 0.68
C ALA A 23 -2.40 -14.15 1.49
N ARG A 24 -1.36 -13.63 0.84
CA ARG A 24 -0.64 -12.43 1.28
C ARG A 24 -1.56 -11.23 1.03
N THR A 25 -2.50 -10.99 1.94
CA THR A 25 -3.63 -10.07 1.74
C THR A 25 -3.19 -8.65 1.39
N PHE A 26 -2.16 -8.13 2.06
CA PHE A 26 -1.63 -6.82 1.77
C PHE A 26 -0.92 -6.82 0.40
N THR A 27 0.03 -7.74 0.22
CA THR A 27 0.87 -7.81 -0.98
C THR A 27 0.05 -8.01 -2.26
N SER A 28 -0.99 -8.84 -2.21
CA SER A 28 -1.84 -9.15 -3.37
C SER A 28 -2.85 -8.06 -3.73
N ARG A 29 -3.26 -7.21 -2.77
CA ARG A 29 -4.36 -6.25 -2.96
C ARG A 29 -3.91 -4.80 -3.01
N TYR A 30 -2.75 -4.48 -2.47
CA TYR A 30 -2.26 -3.11 -2.31
C TYR A 30 -0.84 -2.92 -2.85
N MET A 31 -0.28 -3.94 -3.50
CA MET A 31 1.00 -3.81 -4.20
C MET A 31 0.90 -4.36 -5.62
N ALA A 32 1.67 -3.73 -6.50
CA ALA A 32 1.85 -4.20 -7.87
C ALA A 32 3.27 -3.91 -8.34
N LYS A 33 3.64 -4.45 -9.50
CA LYS A 33 4.85 -4.07 -10.23
C LYS A 33 4.45 -3.36 -11.52
N THR A 34 5.32 -2.51 -12.04
CA THR A 34 5.06 -1.92 -13.35
C THR A 34 4.89 -3.01 -14.42
N GLY A 35 3.94 -2.82 -15.33
CA GLY A 35 3.63 -3.79 -16.38
C GLY A 35 2.80 -5.00 -15.92
N THR A 36 2.37 -5.07 -14.66
CA THR A 36 1.35 -6.04 -14.23
C THR A 36 -0.03 -5.38 -14.16
N GLU A 37 -1.09 -6.15 -14.36
CA GLU A 37 -2.43 -5.67 -14.06
C GLU A 37 -2.52 -5.23 -12.59
N LEU A 38 -3.17 -4.09 -12.35
CA LEU A 38 -3.40 -3.62 -10.99
C LEU A 38 -4.47 -4.50 -10.33
N PRO A 39 -4.30 -4.83 -9.04
CA PRO A 39 -5.39 -5.41 -8.26
C PRO A 39 -6.65 -4.56 -8.37
N ARG A 40 -7.79 -5.18 -8.69
CA ARG A 40 -9.10 -4.49 -8.75
C ARG A 40 -9.59 -4.16 -7.34
N ASN A 41 -8.99 -3.15 -6.75
CA ASN A 41 -9.27 -2.68 -5.40
C ASN A 41 -9.69 -1.21 -5.46
N LYS A 42 -10.59 -0.80 -4.57
CA LYS A 42 -11.04 0.61 -4.49
C LYS A 42 -9.97 1.53 -3.91
N GLY A 43 -9.09 1.00 -3.06
CA GLY A 43 -8.06 1.78 -2.35
C GLY A 43 -6.76 1.99 -3.14
N PRO A 44 -5.83 2.77 -2.58
CA PRO A 44 -4.54 3.06 -3.21
C PRO A 44 -3.68 1.78 -3.33
N ILE A 45 -2.81 1.74 -4.35
CA ILE A 45 -1.94 0.60 -4.65
C ILE A 45 -0.51 1.11 -4.82
N ILE A 46 0.42 0.53 -4.07
CA ILE A 46 1.85 0.83 -4.16
C ILE A 46 2.43 0.08 -5.37
N VAL A 47 2.91 0.81 -6.37
CA VAL A 47 3.46 0.21 -7.59
C VAL A 47 4.98 0.32 -7.58
N CYS A 48 5.66 -0.82 -7.65
CA CYS A 48 7.12 -0.89 -7.80
C CYS A 48 7.51 -0.70 -9.27
N GLN A 49 8.10 0.44 -9.60
CA GLN A 49 8.54 0.78 -10.95
C GLN A 49 9.92 0.24 -11.30
N SER A 50 10.82 0.19 -10.31
CA SER A 50 12.19 -0.31 -10.45
C SER A 50 12.63 -0.97 -9.15
N THR A 51 13.47 -2.00 -9.24
CA THR A 51 14.04 -2.69 -8.08
C THR A 51 15.45 -2.24 -7.75
N ASN A 52 16.20 -1.67 -8.71
CA ASN A 52 17.57 -1.21 -8.50
C ASN A 52 17.95 -0.01 -9.41
N PRO A 53 18.02 1.23 -8.86
CA PRO A 53 17.60 1.59 -7.50
C PRO A 53 16.08 1.41 -7.33
N PRO A 54 15.60 1.07 -6.12
CA PRO A 54 14.18 0.86 -5.87
C PRO A 54 13.41 2.17 -6.06
N HIS A 55 12.30 2.09 -6.79
CA HIS A 55 11.40 3.23 -7.04
C HIS A 55 9.95 2.79 -7.01
N TYR A 56 9.15 3.52 -6.26
CA TYR A 56 7.73 3.30 -6.03
C TYR A 56 6.93 4.56 -6.36
N CYS A 57 5.75 4.35 -6.92
CA CYS A 57 4.71 5.35 -7.12
C CYS A 57 3.39 4.82 -6.54
N LEU A 58 2.34 5.65 -6.59
CA LEU A 58 1.05 5.31 -6.01
C LEU A 58 -0.07 5.43 -7.05
N ALA A 59 -0.74 4.32 -7.34
CA ALA A 59 -2.03 4.35 -8.03
C ALA A 59 -3.13 4.63 -7.01
N LEU A 60 -4.07 5.54 -7.31
CA LEU A 60 -5.14 5.88 -6.37
C LEU A 60 -6.25 4.83 -6.32
N SER A 61 -6.34 3.96 -7.32
CA SER A 61 -7.27 2.83 -7.37
C SER A 61 -6.80 1.74 -8.33
N GLY A 62 -7.46 0.58 -8.32
CA GLY A 62 -7.22 -0.52 -9.25
C GLY A 62 -7.54 -0.23 -10.71
N ASP A 63 -8.39 0.78 -10.95
CA ASP A 63 -8.76 1.23 -12.30
C ASP A 63 -7.87 2.37 -12.82
N SER A 64 -6.85 2.78 -12.05
CA SER A 64 -5.92 3.84 -12.45
C SER A 64 -5.10 3.43 -13.68
N LEU A 65 -5.05 4.32 -14.67
CA LEU A 65 -4.09 4.20 -15.77
C LEU A 65 -2.69 4.58 -15.29
N PRO A 66 -1.61 4.18 -15.99
CA PRO A 66 -0.25 4.56 -15.61
C PRO A 66 -0.02 6.08 -15.52
N ALA A 67 -0.81 6.88 -16.24
CA ALA A 67 -0.78 8.34 -16.18
C ALA A 67 -1.45 8.92 -14.92
N ASP A 68 -2.27 8.12 -14.22
CA ASP A 68 -3.01 8.52 -13.02
C ASP A 68 -2.23 8.21 -11.73
N TYR A 69 -0.97 7.81 -11.87
CA TYR A 69 -0.12 7.51 -10.72
C TYR A 69 0.39 8.82 -10.13
N GLU A 70 0.29 8.95 -8.81
CA GLU A 70 0.98 10.02 -8.09
C GLU A 70 2.48 9.80 -8.21
N GLU A 71 3.14 10.71 -8.93
CA GLU A 71 4.58 10.66 -9.13
C GLU A 71 5.28 11.16 -7.87
N ILE A 72 6.05 10.26 -7.27
CA ILE A 72 6.78 10.55 -6.03
C ILE A 72 8.25 10.72 -6.41
N PRO A 73 8.91 11.82 -6.00
CA PRO A 73 10.29 12.09 -6.37
C PRO A 73 11.20 10.88 -6.19
N ARG A 74 12.04 10.63 -7.19
CA ARG A 74 13.07 9.58 -7.14
C ARG A 74 14.11 9.91 -6.07
N GLY A 75 14.72 8.86 -5.52
CA GLY A 75 15.83 9.00 -4.58
C GLY A 75 15.69 8.10 -3.36
N ARG A 76 16.62 8.27 -2.41
CA ARG A 76 16.74 7.41 -1.22
C ARG A 76 15.46 7.34 -0.37
N ASN A 77 14.70 8.43 -0.32
CA ASN A 77 13.50 8.53 0.51
C ASN A 77 12.20 8.20 -0.23
N ASN A 78 12.26 7.92 -1.53
CA ASN A 78 11.08 7.66 -2.36
C ASN A 78 10.14 6.63 -1.71
N MET A 79 10.68 5.50 -1.28
CA MET A 79 9.93 4.44 -0.60
C MET A 79 9.18 4.94 0.64
N PHE A 80 9.83 5.73 1.50
CA PHE A 80 9.21 6.27 2.70
C PHE A 80 8.10 7.26 2.35
N HIS A 81 8.33 8.14 1.38
CA HIS A 81 7.30 9.08 0.91
C HIS A 81 6.09 8.35 0.33
N THR A 82 6.30 7.28 -0.45
CA THR A 82 5.21 6.43 -0.96
C THR A 82 4.42 5.78 0.15
N LEU A 83 5.09 5.22 1.16
CA LEU A 83 4.40 4.60 2.29
C LEU A 83 3.61 5.62 3.11
N LEU A 84 4.19 6.79 3.38
CA LEU A 84 3.50 7.87 4.11
C LEU A 84 2.28 8.37 3.35
N LEU A 85 2.40 8.57 2.03
CA LEU A 85 1.28 8.99 1.20
C LEU A 85 0.17 7.93 1.15
N PHE A 86 0.53 6.65 1.02
CA PHE A 86 -0.40 5.53 1.09
C PHE A 86 -1.19 5.52 2.42
N LEU A 87 -0.48 5.62 3.56
CA LEU A 87 -1.11 5.69 4.89
C LEU A 87 -1.98 6.94 5.04
N TYR A 88 -1.53 8.09 4.53
CA TYR A 88 -2.29 9.33 4.56
C TYR A 88 -3.60 9.22 3.77
N ILE A 89 -3.58 8.59 2.59
CA ILE A 89 -4.80 8.34 1.82
C ILE A 89 -5.75 7.44 2.59
N ILE A 90 -5.28 6.33 3.17
CA ILE A 90 -6.12 5.44 3.98
C ILE A 90 -6.75 6.20 5.15
N LYS A 91 -5.95 7.02 5.85
CA LYS A 91 -6.44 7.85 6.95
C LYS A 91 -7.54 8.82 6.51
N THR A 92 -7.33 9.52 5.39
CA THR A 92 -8.19 10.64 4.99
C THR A 92 -9.38 10.25 4.12
N ARG A 93 -9.24 9.24 3.27
CA ARG A 93 -10.28 8.80 2.31
C ARG A 93 -11.04 7.57 2.79
N ASP A 94 -10.38 6.68 3.51
CA ASP A 94 -10.94 5.41 3.95
C ASP A 94 -11.17 5.37 5.48
N HIS A 95 -11.13 6.53 6.15
CA HIS A 95 -11.33 6.67 7.60
C HIS A 95 -10.41 5.77 8.44
N GLY A 96 -9.21 5.50 7.93
CA GLY A 96 -8.21 4.64 8.57
C GLY A 96 -8.44 3.14 8.34
N MET A 97 -9.41 2.75 7.51
CA MET A 97 -9.71 1.35 7.22
C MET A 97 -8.96 0.86 5.99
N LEU A 98 -8.20 -0.24 6.15
CA LEU A 98 -7.62 -0.98 5.04
C LEU A 98 -8.36 -2.31 4.89
N GLY A 99 -9.31 -2.36 3.96
CA GLY A 99 -10.28 -3.44 3.90
C GLY A 99 -11.17 -3.43 5.16
N ARG A 100 -11.11 -4.50 5.95
CA ARG A 100 -11.90 -4.63 7.20
C ARG A 100 -11.12 -4.26 8.46
N VAL A 101 -9.83 -3.93 8.33
CA VAL A 101 -8.93 -3.70 9.47
C VAL A 101 -8.69 -2.20 9.64
N ASN A 102 -8.82 -1.71 10.87
CA ASN A 102 -8.48 -0.33 11.22
C ASN A 102 -6.96 -0.20 11.45
N LEU A 103 -6.33 0.79 10.81
CA LEU A 103 -4.89 1.04 10.93
C LEU A 103 -4.52 2.04 12.04
N GLY A 104 -5.50 2.67 12.68
CA GLY A 104 -5.35 3.56 13.83
C GLY A 104 -5.39 2.84 15.18
N MET A 105 -5.64 3.59 16.26
CA MET A 105 -5.52 3.12 17.66
C MET A 105 -6.40 1.91 18.01
N SER A 106 -7.52 1.70 17.31
CA SER A 106 -8.42 0.58 17.56
C SER A 106 -8.01 -0.72 16.87
N GLY A 107 -6.94 -0.72 16.06
CA GLY A 107 -6.42 -1.89 15.37
C GLY A 107 -4.90 -1.93 15.35
N VAL A 108 -4.30 -1.85 14.16
CA VAL A 108 -2.85 -2.05 13.96
C VAL A 108 -2.00 -0.92 14.56
N ASN A 109 -2.60 0.27 14.74
CA ASN A 109 -1.93 1.48 15.24
C ASN A 109 -0.71 1.95 14.43
N VAL A 110 -0.63 1.59 13.14
CA VAL A 110 0.42 2.06 12.23
C VAL A 110 0.20 3.51 11.79
N LEU A 111 -1.05 4.00 11.78
CA LEU A 111 -1.34 5.39 11.41
C LEU A 111 -0.73 6.40 12.39
N TRP A 112 -0.36 5.98 13.61
CA TRP A 112 0.29 6.84 14.61
C TRP A 112 1.53 7.57 14.06
N VAL A 113 2.22 6.98 13.08
CA VAL A 113 3.40 7.59 12.42
C VAL A 113 3.08 8.87 11.64
N ILE A 114 1.81 9.14 11.34
CA ILE A 114 1.31 10.36 10.68
C ILE A 114 0.24 11.07 11.52
N GLU A 115 0.02 10.65 12.76
CA GLU A 115 -0.81 11.40 13.72
C GLU A 115 0.11 12.32 14.50
N GLY A 116 -0.08 13.63 14.30
CA GLY A 116 0.46 14.68 15.16
C GLY A 116 -0.56 15.04 16.23
#